data_AF-A0A932ZZ54-F1
#
_entry.id   AF-A0A932ZZ54-F1
#
_cell.length_a   1.000
_cell.length_b   1.000
_cell.length_c   1.000
_cell.angle_alpha   90.00
_cell.angle_beta   90.00
_cell.angle_gamma   90.00
#
_symmetry.space_group_name_H-M   'P 1'
#
loop_
_entity.id
_entity.type
_entity.pdbx_description
1 polymer ?
#
loop_
_entity_poly.entity_id
_entity_poly.type
_entity_poly.pdbx_seq_one_letter_code
_entity_poly.pdbx_strand_id
1 'polypeptide(L)'
;MPTVGIGDGGNEYGCGLIYEDVRAITGHGARCQCPCGDGMANAVATDVLVIGAVSNWGAYGTCAMLARLLDNPDLVHDPETEYRMLDANVRAGAADGMSALPSMSVDGISVQVNQGLVRQLREMVAIGLTTVDRPF
;
A
#
# COMPACT_ATOMS: atom_id res chain seq x y z
N MET A 1 -8.38 21.61 3.08
CA MET A 1 -8.49 20.57 2.05
C MET A 1 -8.17 19.25 2.72
N PRO A 2 -9.06 18.24 2.71
CA PRO A 2 -8.78 16.93 3.31
C PRO A 2 -7.58 16.25 2.66
N THR A 3 -6.83 15.47 3.46
CA THR A 3 -5.58 14.80 3.07
C THR A 3 -5.56 13.35 3.55
N VAL A 4 -5.06 12.44 2.70
CA VAL A 4 -4.88 11.02 3.02
C VAL A 4 -3.45 10.63 2.70
N GLY A 5 -2.76 10.02 3.65
CA GLY A 5 -1.43 9.44 3.50
C GLY A 5 -1.50 7.91 3.46
N ILE A 6 -0.62 7.29 2.67
CA ILE A 6 -0.46 5.83 2.61
C ILE A 6 1.03 5.54 2.73
N GLY A 7 1.39 4.65 3.65
CA GLY A 7 2.79 4.29 3.90
C GLY A 7 2.96 2.89 4.46
N ASP A 8 4.21 2.48 4.58
CA ASP A 8 4.65 1.15 5.04
C ASP A 8 5.92 1.21 5.91
N GLY A 9 6.78 2.23 5.73
CA GLY A 9 8.05 2.39 6.44
C GLY A 9 8.04 3.39 7.61
N GLY A 10 7.13 4.37 7.59
CA GLY A 10 7.06 5.43 8.61
C GLY A 10 7.81 6.72 8.22
N ASN A 11 8.50 6.70 7.08
CA ASN A 11 9.20 7.85 6.49
C ASN A 11 8.36 8.55 5.39
N GLU A 12 7.15 8.07 5.13
CA GLU A 12 6.23 8.59 4.12
C GLU A 12 5.38 9.76 4.64
N TYR A 13 4.81 10.54 3.71
CA TYR A 13 3.84 11.57 4.04
C TYR A 13 2.60 10.96 4.70
N GLY A 14 2.20 11.52 5.85
CA GLY A 14 1.09 11.04 6.67
C GLY A 14 1.55 10.31 7.93
N CYS A 15 2.73 9.69 7.92
CA CYS A 15 3.29 8.99 9.07
C CYS A 15 3.59 9.92 10.27
N GLY A 16 3.52 11.24 10.09
CA GLY A 16 3.54 12.20 11.20
C GLY A 16 2.44 11.98 12.24
N LEU A 17 1.32 11.35 11.86
CA LEU A 17 0.26 10.96 12.80
C LEU A 17 0.71 9.89 13.82
N ILE A 18 1.72 9.09 13.47
CA ILE A 18 2.27 8.00 14.29
C ILE A 18 3.78 8.22 14.52
N TYR A 19 4.22 9.48 14.52
CA TYR A 19 5.63 9.85 14.54
C TYR A 19 6.42 9.21 15.69
N GLU A 20 5.89 9.31 16.92
CA GLU A 20 6.54 8.74 18.10
C GLU A 20 6.58 7.20 18.07
N ASP A 21 5.53 6.57 17.56
CA ASP A 21 5.50 5.12 17.39
C ASP A 21 6.55 4.67 16.37
N VAL A 22 6.67 5.35 15.22
CA VAL A 22 7.71 5.06 14.22
C VAL A 22 9.10 5.19 14.84
N ARG A 23 9.35 6.25 15.63
CA ARG A 23 10.63 6.42 16.34
C ARG A 23 10.94 5.27 17.28
N ALA A 24 9.93 4.75 17.96
CA ALA A 24 10.08 3.70 18.96
C ALA A 24 10.24 2.28 18.37
N ILE A 25 9.52 1.96 17.29
CA ILE A 25 9.41 0.57 16.79
C ILE A 25 10.31 0.26 15.59
N THR A 26 10.72 1.27 14.81
CA THR A 26 11.52 1.04 13.60
C THR A 26 13.02 1.18 13.89
N GLY A 27 13.84 0.33 13.28
CA GLY A 27 15.28 0.24 13.58
C GLY A 27 16.07 1.54 13.36
N HIS A 28 15.60 2.41 12.45
CA HIS A 28 16.19 3.73 12.19
C HIS A 28 15.24 4.89 12.52
N GLY A 29 14.13 4.61 13.21
CA GLY A 29 13.09 5.57 13.55
C GLY A 29 13.63 6.78 14.31
N ALA A 30 14.26 6.51 15.46
CA ALA A 30 14.80 7.56 16.32
C ALA A 30 16.19 8.07 15.93
N ARG A 31 16.97 7.26 15.17
CA ARG A 31 18.36 7.57 14.78
C ARG A 31 18.71 6.94 13.44
N CYS A 32 18.97 7.78 12.43
CA CYS A 32 19.43 7.33 11.10
C CYS A 32 20.90 6.86 11.14
N GLN A 33 21.34 6.21 10.07
CA GLN A 33 22.76 5.88 9.84
C GLN A 33 23.57 7.07 9.28
N CYS A 34 22.86 8.13 8.86
CA CYS A 34 23.45 9.35 8.34
C CYS A 34 24.10 10.20 9.45
N PRO A 35 25.06 11.08 9.11
CA PRO A 35 25.77 11.88 10.12
C PRO A 35 24.90 12.79 10.99
N CYS A 36 23.68 13.15 10.56
CA CYS A 36 22.81 14.00 11.37
C CYS A 36 22.23 13.26 12.59
N GLY A 37 21.99 11.95 12.49
CA GLY A 37 21.43 11.15 13.57
C GLY A 37 19.97 11.45 13.93
N ASP A 38 19.23 12.21 13.12
CA ASP A 38 17.89 12.71 13.47
C ASP A 38 16.79 11.62 13.50
N GLY A 39 17.02 10.52 12.77
CA GLY A 39 16.03 9.45 12.58
C GLY A 39 15.42 9.45 11.18
N MET A 40 14.58 8.46 10.88
CA MET A 40 13.85 8.35 9.62
C MET A 40 12.37 8.71 9.73
N ALA A 41 11.82 8.81 10.93
CA ALA A 41 10.41 9.10 11.14
C ALA A 41 10.03 10.43 10.46
N ASN A 42 8.99 10.41 9.63
CA ASN A 42 8.53 11.62 8.94
C ASN A 42 7.54 12.38 9.82
N ALA A 43 7.79 13.67 10.04
CA ALA A 43 6.96 14.53 10.88
C ALA A 43 5.70 15.07 10.16
N VAL A 44 5.57 14.87 8.84
CA VAL A 44 4.43 15.40 8.08
C VAL A 44 3.21 14.51 8.27
N ALA A 45 2.18 15.07 8.90
CA ALA A 45 0.90 14.43 9.14
C ALA A 45 -0.13 14.72 8.01
N THR A 46 -1.09 13.83 7.88
CA THR A 46 -2.31 13.97 7.05
C THR A 46 -3.55 13.83 7.94
N ASP A 47 -4.76 14.08 7.42
CA ASP A 47 -5.99 13.90 8.19
C ASP A 47 -6.31 12.41 8.44
N VAL A 48 -5.96 11.56 7.48
CA VAL A 48 -6.09 10.09 7.57
C VAL A 48 -4.78 9.45 7.12
N LEU A 49 -4.38 8.38 7.80
CA LEU A 49 -3.23 7.54 7.44
C LEU A 49 -3.69 6.09 7.26
N VAL A 50 -3.28 5.48 6.16
CA VAL A 50 -3.42 4.04 5.91
C VAL A 50 -2.03 3.41 5.92
N ILE A 51 -1.78 2.48 6.84
CA ILE A 51 -0.55 1.70 6.89
C ILE A 51 -0.78 0.33 6.26
N GLY A 52 0.11 -0.06 5.35
CA GLY A 52 0.16 -1.39 4.75
C GLY A 52 1.53 -2.03 4.91
N ALA A 53 1.65 -3.32 4.60
CA ALA A 53 2.96 -3.97 4.49
C ALA A 53 3.72 -3.53 3.22
N VAL A 54 2.97 -3.05 2.22
CA VAL A 54 3.43 -2.41 0.98
C VAL A 54 2.45 -1.28 0.71
N SER A 55 2.92 -0.08 0.39
CA SER A 55 2.05 1.10 0.19
C SER A 55 1.02 0.88 -0.92
N ASN A 56 1.39 0.18 -2.00
CA ASN A 56 0.45 -0.26 -3.04
C ASN A 56 -0.73 -1.04 -2.45
N TRP A 57 -0.48 -1.94 -1.51
CA TRP A 57 -1.53 -2.76 -0.90
C TRP A 57 -2.48 -1.93 -0.03
N GLY A 58 -1.95 -0.93 0.69
CA GLY A 58 -2.76 0.06 1.40
C GLY A 58 -3.69 0.83 0.46
N ALA A 59 -3.18 1.23 -0.71
CA ALA A 59 -3.99 1.88 -1.75
C ALA A 59 -5.05 0.93 -2.31
N TYR A 60 -4.70 -0.32 -2.63
CA TYR A 60 -5.63 -1.30 -3.19
C TYR A 60 -6.72 -1.69 -2.20
N GLY A 61 -6.38 -1.82 -0.91
CA GLY A 61 -7.36 -2.01 0.17
C GLY A 61 -8.32 -0.82 0.30
N THR A 62 -7.80 0.40 0.16
CA THR A 62 -8.64 1.62 0.13
C THR A 62 -9.60 1.59 -1.06
N CYS A 63 -9.12 1.23 -2.26
CA CYS A 63 -9.96 1.03 -3.43
C CYS A 63 -11.04 -0.05 -3.21
N ALA A 64 -10.70 -1.16 -2.54
CA ALA A 64 -11.66 -2.22 -2.21
C ALA A 64 -12.76 -1.74 -1.24
N MET A 65 -12.41 -0.94 -0.24
CA MET A 65 -13.40 -0.34 0.65
C MET A 65 -14.31 0.64 -0.09
N LEU A 66 -13.76 1.46 -0.99
CA LEU A 66 -14.55 2.35 -1.85
C LEU A 66 -15.46 1.56 -2.78
N ALA A 67 -14.96 0.49 -3.39
CA ALA A 67 -15.72 -0.42 -4.23
C ALA A 67 -16.95 -0.95 -3.49
N ARG A 68 -16.78 -1.33 -2.22
CA ARG A 68 -17.88 -1.80 -1.37
C ARG A 68 -18.85 -0.70 -0.98
N LEU A 69 -18.36 0.48 -0.59
CA LEU A 69 -19.20 1.58 -0.11
C LEU A 69 -20.02 2.24 -1.24
N LEU A 70 -19.53 2.15 -2.47
CA LEU A 70 -20.16 2.74 -3.66
C LEU A 70 -20.86 1.70 -4.54
N ASP A 71 -20.94 0.44 -4.08
CA ASP A 71 -21.47 -0.70 -4.83
C ASP A 71 -20.90 -0.80 -6.27
N ASN A 72 -19.61 -0.51 -6.42
CA ASN A 72 -18.90 -0.48 -7.69
C ASN A 72 -17.64 -1.37 -7.66
N PRO A 73 -17.73 -2.65 -8.06
CA PRO A 73 -16.61 -3.58 -8.01
C PRO A 73 -15.46 -3.24 -8.98
N ASP A 74 -15.70 -2.37 -9.98
CA ASP A 74 -14.68 -1.98 -10.96
C ASP A 74 -13.62 -1.03 -10.38
N LEU A 75 -13.83 -0.52 -9.16
CA LEU A 75 -12.84 0.30 -8.45
C LEU A 75 -11.63 -0.51 -7.98
N VAL A 76 -11.71 -1.84 -7.94
CA VAL A 76 -10.55 -2.71 -7.71
C VAL A 76 -10.06 -3.23 -9.05
N HIS A 77 -8.83 -2.94 -9.44
CA HIS A 77 -8.27 -3.44 -10.70
C HIS A 77 -8.08 -4.96 -10.66
N ASP A 78 -7.93 -5.59 -11.82
CA ASP A 78 -7.69 -7.03 -11.93
C ASP A 78 -6.19 -7.40 -11.88
N PRO A 79 -5.85 -8.68 -11.62
CA PRO A 79 -4.46 -9.13 -11.57
C PRO A 79 -3.66 -8.91 -12.87
N GLU A 80 -4.29 -8.93 -14.03
CA GLU A 80 -3.59 -8.65 -15.30
C GLU A 80 -3.25 -7.17 -15.40
N THR A 81 -4.15 -6.30 -14.93
CA THR A 81 -3.89 -4.87 -14.79
C THR A 81 -2.73 -4.60 -13.81
N GLU A 82 -2.65 -5.32 -12.68
CA GLU A 82 -1.50 -5.23 -11.76
C GLU A 82 -0.17 -5.54 -12.47
N TYR A 83 -0.14 -6.63 -13.24
CA TYR A 83 1.04 -7.00 -14.02
C TYR A 83 1.41 -5.93 -15.03
N ARG A 84 0.45 -5.41 -15.80
CA ARG A 84 0.70 -4.39 -16.83
C ARG A 84 1.18 -3.08 -16.24
N MET A 85 0.64 -2.66 -15.09
CA MET A 85 1.12 -1.45 -14.38
C MET A 85 2.57 -1.61 -13.95
N LEU A 86 2.92 -2.75 -13.34
CA LEU A 86 4.29 -3.00 -12.90
C LEU A 86 5.26 -3.15 -14.08
N ASP A 87 4.90 -3.90 -15.11
CA ASP A 87 5.72 -4.04 -16.34
C ASP A 87 5.96 -2.68 -17.00
N ALA A 88 4.94 -1.82 -17.06
CA ALA A 88 5.11 -0.46 -17.57
C ALA A 88 6.10 0.37 -16.73
N ASN A 89 6.00 0.30 -15.39
CA ASN A 89 6.91 1.01 -14.49
C ASN A 89 8.36 0.50 -14.64
N VAL A 90 8.55 -0.81 -14.66
CA VAL A 90 9.88 -1.45 -14.82
C VAL A 90 10.49 -1.07 -16.17
N ARG A 91 9.71 -1.10 -17.26
CA ARG A 91 10.18 -0.67 -18.59
C ARG A 91 10.52 0.82 -18.67
N ALA A 92 9.86 1.64 -17.85
CA ALA A 92 10.19 3.06 -17.69
C ALA A 92 11.43 3.30 -16.82
N GLY A 93 12.02 2.25 -16.24
CA GLY A 93 13.24 2.33 -15.42
C GLY A 93 12.98 2.45 -13.92
N ALA A 94 11.75 2.21 -13.45
CA ALA A 94 11.48 2.11 -12.02
C ALA A 94 12.25 0.92 -11.42
N ALA A 95 12.86 1.14 -10.26
CA ALA A 95 13.58 0.13 -9.51
C ALA A 95 12.72 -0.37 -8.34
N ASP A 96 12.88 -1.65 -8.03
CA ASP A 96 12.33 -2.24 -6.80
C ASP A 96 13.07 -1.69 -5.57
N GLY A 97 12.32 -1.33 -4.53
CA GLY A 97 12.84 -0.66 -3.34
C GLY A 97 13.83 -1.49 -2.51
N MET A 98 13.82 -2.82 -2.65
CA MET A 98 14.70 -3.73 -1.91
C MET A 98 15.96 -4.08 -2.69
N SER A 99 15.82 -4.37 -3.99
CA SER A 99 16.95 -4.76 -4.84
C SER A 99 17.68 -3.57 -5.49
N ALA A 100 17.05 -2.40 -5.53
CA ALA A 100 17.50 -1.23 -6.28
C ALA A 100 17.75 -1.50 -7.78
N LEU A 101 17.12 -2.54 -8.32
CA LEU A 101 17.20 -2.94 -9.72
C LEU A 101 15.81 -2.91 -10.35
N PRO A 102 15.70 -2.70 -11.68
CA PRO A 102 14.46 -2.93 -12.40
C PRO A 102 14.10 -4.41 -12.35
N SER A 103 13.05 -4.75 -11.60
CA SER A 103 12.55 -6.12 -11.47
C SER A 103 11.04 -6.14 -11.38
N MET A 104 10.43 -7.25 -11.80
CA MET A 104 8.99 -7.48 -11.66
C MET A 104 8.62 -7.82 -10.21
N SER A 105 8.92 -6.89 -9.30
CA SER A 105 8.63 -6.96 -7.87
C SER A 105 8.35 -5.57 -7.31
N VAL A 106 7.70 -5.54 -6.15
CA VAL A 106 7.49 -4.35 -5.32
C VAL A 106 7.94 -4.71 -3.91
N ASP A 107 8.82 -3.92 -3.31
CA ASP A 107 9.44 -4.18 -1.99
C ASP A 107 10.06 -5.58 -1.86
N GLY A 108 10.65 -6.09 -2.96
CA GLY A 108 11.21 -7.43 -3.04
C GLY A 108 10.17 -8.55 -3.18
N ILE A 109 8.87 -8.22 -3.19
CA ILE A 109 7.77 -9.17 -3.32
C ILE A 109 7.40 -9.33 -4.79
N SER A 110 7.36 -10.58 -5.28
CA SER A 110 7.16 -10.86 -6.69
C SER A 110 5.80 -10.40 -7.21
N VAL A 111 5.73 -10.09 -8.51
CA VAL A 111 4.46 -9.72 -9.18
C VAL A 111 3.34 -10.74 -8.95
N GLN A 112 3.65 -12.04 -8.84
CA GLN A 112 2.66 -13.09 -8.62
C GLN A 112 1.96 -12.97 -7.25
N VAL A 113 2.70 -12.55 -6.21
CA VAL A 113 2.11 -12.32 -4.89
C VAL A 113 1.22 -11.08 -4.92
N ASN A 114 1.67 -10.00 -5.57
CA ASN A 114 0.88 -8.79 -5.77
C ASN A 114 -0.43 -9.08 -6.52
N GLN A 115 -0.36 -9.86 -7.62
CA GLN A 115 -1.52 -10.36 -8.35
C GLN A 115 -2.46 -11.20 -7.48
N GLY A 116 -1.91 -12.05 -6.61
CA GLY A 116 -2.66 -12.86 -5.66
C GLY A 116 -3.45 -12.00 -4.66
N LEU A 117 -2.84 -10.96 -4.13
CA LEU A 117 -3.52 -10.02 -3.23
C LEU A 117 -4.65 -9.28 -3.94
N VAL A 118 -4.40 -8.76 -5.14
CA VAL A 118 -5.42 -8.07 -5.94
C VAL A 118 -6.61 -8.99 -6.23
N ARG A 119 -6.34 -10.27 -6.56
CA ARG A 119 -7.39 -11.28 -6.72
C ARG A 119 -8.19 -11.45 -5.43
N GLN A 120 -7.53 -11.57 -4.28
CA GLN A 120 -8.20 -11.71 -2.99
C GLN A 120 -9.10 -10.50 -2.66
N LEU A 121 -8.63 -9.28 -2.90
CA LEU A 121 -9.42 -8.06 -2.71
C LEU A 121 -10.68 -8.05 -3.58
N ARG A 122 -10.57 -8.46 -4.84
CA ARG A 122 -11.73 -8.58 -5.74
C ARG A 122 -12.75 -9.60 -5.26
N GLU A 123 -12.30 -10.78 -4.83
CA GLU A 123 -13.20 -11.80 -4.28
C GLU A 123 -13.91 -11.30 -3.01
N MET A 124 -13.19 -10.61 -2.12
CA MET A 124 -13.79 -10.02 -0.91
C MET A 124 -14.87 -8.98 -1.24
N VAL A 125 -14.63 -8.11 -2.23
CA VAL A 125 -15.63 -7.13 -2.69
C VAL A 125 -16.82 -7.83 -3.35
N ALA A 126 -16.59 -8.78 -4.25
CA ALA A 126 -17.65 -9.49 -4.95
C ALA A 126 -18.58 -10.24 -3.98
N ILE A 127 -18.01 -10.95 -3.00
CA ILE A 127 -18.76 -11.60 -1.94
C ILE A 127 -19.48 -10.56 -1.07
N GLY A 128 -18.82 -9.47 -0.71
CA GLY A 128 -19.37 -8.41 0.14
C GLY A 128 -20.56 -7.66 -0.47
N LEU A 129 -20.68 -7.66 -1.81
CA LEU A 129 -21.79 -7.08 -2.57
C LEU A 129 -22.91 -8.09 -2.85
N THR A 130 -22.65 -9.38 -2.68
CA THR A 130 -23.66 -10.42 -2.93
C THR A 130 -24.61 -10.50 -1.74
N THR A 131 -25.91 -10.33 -2.00
CA THR A 131 -26.95 -10.65 -1.00
C THR A 131 -27.33 -12.12 -1.15
N VAL A 132 -27.23 -12.89 -0.07
CA VAL A 132 -27.60 -14.30 -0.06
C VAL A 132 -28.77 -14.50 0.89
N ASP A 133 -29.95 -14.80 0.34
CA ASP A 133 -31.05 -15.33 1.14
C ASP A 133 -30.75 -16.78 1.50
N ARG A 134 -30.46 -17.01 2.79
CA ARG A 134 -30.34 -18.35 3.35
C ARG A 134 -31.66 -18.69 4.04
N PRO A 135 -32.18 -19.92 3.87
CA PRO A 135 -33.47 -20.33 4.47
C PRO A 135 -33.39 -20.59 5.99
N PHE A 136 -32.41 -19.99 6.68
CA PHE A 136 -32.25 -19.95 8.13
C PHE A 136 -31.84 -18.54 8.56
#